data_AF-A0AAW7P998-F1
#
_entry.id   AF-A0AAW7P998-F1
#
_cell.length_a   1.000
_cell.length_b   1.000
_cell.length_c   1.000
_cell.angle_alpha   90.00
_cell.angle_beta   90.00
_cell.angle_gamma   90.00
#
_symmetry.space_group_name_H-M   'P 1'
#
loop_
_entity.id
_entity.type
_entity.pdbx_description
1 polymer ?
#
loop_
_entity_poly.entity_id
_entity_poly.type
_entity_poly.pdbx_seq_one_letter_code
_entity_poly.pdbx_strand_id
1 'polypeptide(L)'
;MKKKYLVLVDGLFALLGSAINFFGPIMILAMAIGAYKDTFRYFIALNIWNVLVFLAAIASKCLLRKEKRIKKWIPNLFLMAGFILLVAIFLAVPDTFPFLFRLVNGLLGKMFTDSQLFAAYFYSQWVAAVFLVICGIAFLLSLKNFKEEN
;
A
#
# COMPACT_ATOMS: atom_id res chain seq x y z
N MET A 1 4.06 14.48 -23.28
CA MET A 1 5.20 14.37 -22.34
C MET A 1 4.80 14.27 -20.85
N LYS A 2 3.99 15.18 -20.28
CA LYS A 2 3.62 15.14 -18.84
C LYS A 2 3.01 13.81 -18.35
N LYS A 3 2.11 13.19 -19.14
CA LYS A 3 1.47 11.90 -18.78
C LYS A 3 2.45 10.72 -18.77
N LYS A 4 3.39 10.67 -19.72
CA LYS A 4 4.44 9.65 -19.79
C LYS A 4 5.32 9.68 -18.53
N TYR A 5 5.70 10.88 -18.07
CA TYR A 5 6.47 11.04 -16.84
C TYR A 5 5.68 10.57 -15.61
N LEU A 6 4.39 10.92 -15.54
CA LEU A 6 3.52 10.47 -14.46
C LEU A 6 3.41 8.94 -14.40
N VAL A 7 3.27 8.26 -15.54
CA VAL A 7 3.25 6.79 -15.62
C VAL A 7 4.57 6.17 -15.15
N LEU A 8 5.70 6.78 -15.50
CA LEU A 8 7.02 6.34 -15.06
C LEU A 8 7.15 6.49 -13.54
N VAL A 9 6.75 7.63 -12.99
CA VAL A 9 6.78 7.90 -11.55
C VAL A 9 5.85 6.94 -10.81
N ASP A 10 4.61 6.76 -11.26
CA ASP A 10 3.66 5.82 -10.66
C ASP A 10 4.19 4.38 -10.68
N GLY A 11 4.81 3.97 -11.80
CA GLY A 11 5.42 2.64 -11.92
C GLY A 11 6.58 2.43 -10.95
N LEU A 12 7.52 3.38 -10.87
CA LEU A 12 8.65 3.32 -9.94
C LEU A 12 8.19 3.40 -8.48
N PHE A 13 7.22 4.27 -8.20
CA PHE A 13 6.67 4.46 -6.87
C PHE A 13 5.92 3.21 -6.38
N ALA A 14 5.18 2.55 -7.26
CA ALA A 14 4.56 1.26 -6.95
C ALA A 14 5.60 0.18 -6.66
N LEU A 15 6.69 0.09 -7.45
CA LEU A 15 7.76 -0.88 -7.18
C LEU A 15 8.50 -0.60 -5.88
N LEU A 16 8.79 0.67 -5.58
CA LEU A 16 9.36 1.10 -4.31
C LEU A 16 8.43 0.76 -3.15
N GLY A 17 7.13 1.04 -3.30
CA GLY A 17 6.11 0.67 -2.34
C GLY A 17 6.09 -0.83 -2.10
N SER A 18 6.15 -1.64 -3.15
CA SER A 18 6.24 -3.09 -3.01
C SER A 18 7.44 -3.52 -2.15
N ALA A 19 8.64 -3.01 -2.44
CA ALA A 19 9.84 -3.36 -1.69
C ALA A 19 9.69 -2.98 -0.20
N ILE A 20 9.23 -1.76 0.09
CA ILE A 20 9.03 -1.28 1.46
C ILE A 20 7.96 -2.12 2.18
N ASN A 21 6.84 -2.42 1.53
CA ASN A 21 5.74 -3.20 2.11
C ASN A 21 6.05 -4.70 2.22
N PHE A 22 7.05 -5.21 1.50
CA PHE A 22 7.54 -6.58 1.67
C PHE A 22 8.56 -6.68 2.81
N PHE A 23 9.61 -5.85 2.77
CA PHE A 23 10.73 -5.92 3.71
C PHE A 23 10.50 -5.19 5.03
N GLY A 24 9.73 -4.10 5.02
CA GLY A 24 9.39 -3.31 6.22
C GLY A 24 8.77 -4.15 7.34
N PRO A 25 7.71 -4.94 7.05
CA PRO A 25 7.17 -5.95 7.97
C PRO A 25 8.21 -6.86 8.61
N ILE A 26 9.09 -7.46 7.79
CA ILE A 26 10.10 -8.42 8.24
C ILE A 26 11.08 -7.73 9.19
N MET A 27 11.52 -6.53 8.85
CA MET A 27 12.42 -5.73 9.67
C MET A 27 11.76 -5.37 11.01
N ILE A 28 10.50 -4.93 11.01
CA ILE A 28 9.74 -4.61 12.23
C ILE A 28 9.60 -5.84 13.12
N LEU A 29 9.27 -7.00 12.56
CA LEU A 29 9.17 -8.26 13.31
C LEU A 29 10.53 -8.65 13.93
N ALA A 30 11.62 -8.56 13.17
CA ALA A 30 12.96 -8.86 13.67
C ALA A 30 13.37 -7.92 14.82
N MET A 31 13.10 -6.62 14.69
CA MET A 31 13.36 -5.63 15.75
C MET A 31 12.50 -5.88 16.99
N ALA A 32 11.24 -6.27 16.82
CA ALA A 32 10.35 -6.61 17.93
C ALA A 32 10.85 -7.83 18.72
N ILE A 33 11.29 -8.89 18.02
CA ILE A 33 11.89 -10.08 18.65
C ILE A 33 13.18 -9.71 19.41
N GLY A 34 14.00 -8.82 18.84
CA GLY A 34 15.21 -8.30 19.48
C GLY A 34 14.97 -7.24 20.56
N ALA A 35 13.71 -6.94 20.91
CA ALA A 35 13.31 -5.91 21.87
C ALA A 35 13.95 -4.53 21.59
N TYR A 36 14.14 -4.18 20.33
CA TYR A 36 14.74 -2.90 19.95
C TYR A 36 13.81 -1.73 20.29
N LYS A 37 14.38 -0.71 20.95
CA LYS A 37 13.65 0.47 21.44
C LYS A 37 12.95 1.28 20.33
N ASP A 38 13.49 1.23 19.11
CA ASP A 38 12.98 2.00 17.97
C ASP A 38 11.92 1.26 17.13
N THR A 39 11.55 0.02 17.47
CA THR A 39 10.57 -0.79 16.72
C THR A 39 9.28 -0.02 16.41
N PHE A 40 8.76 0.72 17.41
CA PHE A 40 7.54 1.51 17.28
C PHE A 40 7.68 2.68 16.28
N ARG A 41 8.86 3.29 16.16
CA ARG A 41 9.11 4.38 15.20
C ARG A 41 9.04 3.87 13.76
N TYR A 42 9.63 2.71 13.48
CA TYR A 42 9.57 2.09 12.16
C TYR A 42 8.16 1.61 11.80
N PHE A 43 7.40 1.16 12.80
CA PHE A 43 5.98 0.85 12.62
C PHE A 43 5.18 2.09 12.22
N ILE A 44 5.35 3.23 12.90
CA ILE A 44 4.71 4.50 12.50
C ILE A 44 5.15 4.91 11.09
N ALA A 45 6.45 4.83 10.78
CA ALA A 45 6.98 5.19 9.46
C ALA A 45 6.35 4.34 8.33
N LEU A 46 6.18 3.03 8.54
CA LEU A 46 5.51 2.15 7.58
C LEU A 46 4.04 2.54 7.39
N ASN A 47 3.33 2.93 8.45
CA ASN A 47 1.94 3.37 8.34
C ASN A 47 1.81 4.73 7.62
N ILE A 48 2.72 5.68 7.86
CA ILE A 48 2.79 6.94 7.10
C ILE A 48 3.05 6.64 5.62
N TRP A 49 3.99 5.74 5.32
CA TRP A 49 4.26 5.29 3.96
C TRP A 49 3.01 4.72 3.28
N ASN A 50 2.25 3.88 3.99
CA ASN A 50 1.00 3.30 3.49
C ASN A 50 -0.04 4.36 3.09
N VAL A 51 -0.18 5.42 3.89
CA VAL A 51 -1.04 6.56 3.54
C VAL A 51 -0.56 7.26 2.28
N LEU A 52 0.75 7.47 2.14
CA LEU A 52 1.33 8.07 0.93
C LEU A 52 1.06 7.22 -0.32
N VAL A 53 1.19 5.89 -0.22
CA VAL A 53 0.85 4.96 -1.30
C VAL A 53 -0.61 5.08 -1.72
N PHE A 54 -1.53 5.16 -0.75
CA PHE A 54 -2.94 5.33 -1.03
C PHE A 54 -3.25 6.66 -1.74
N LEU A 55 -2.68 7.77 -1.25
CA LEU A 55 -2.84 9.09 -1.87
C LEU A 55 -2.29 9.12 -3.30
N ALA A 56 -1.11 8.54 -3.52
CA ALA A 56 -0.52 8.41 -4.86
C ALA A 56 -1.43 7.60 -5.79
N ALA A 57 -2.03 6.52 -5.29
CA ALA A 57 -2.92 5.69 -6.09
C ALA A 57 -4.24 6.41 -6.48
N ILE A 58 -4.80 7.23 -5.58
CA ILE A 58 -5.93 8.11 -5.90
C ILE A 58 -5.53 9.11 -6.99
N ALA A 59 -4.40 9.78 -6.80
CA ALA A 59 -3.90 10.77 -7.75
C ALA A 59 -3.68 10.14 -9.13
N SER A 60 -3.04 8.97 -9.18
CA SER A 60 -2.83 8.19 -10.40
C SER A 60 -4.14 7.88 -11.11
N LYS A 61 -5.14 7.33 -10.39
CA LYS A 61 -6.45 7.02 -10.97
C LYS A 61 -7.17 8.25 -11.50
N CYS A 62 -7.16 9.36 -10.75
CA CYS A 62 -7.79 10.62 -11.18
C CYS A 62 -7.11 11.19 -12.43
N LEU A 63 -5.77 11.22 -12.45
CA LEU A 63 -5.00 11.85 -13.51
C LEU A 63 -4.93 10.98 -14.78
N LEU A 64 -5.00 9.65 -14.67
CA LEU A 64 -4.94 8.71 -15.78
C LEU A 64 -6.31 8.21 -16.25
N ARG A 65 -7.42 8.66 -15.64
CA ARG A 65 -8.79 8.19 -15.93
C ARG A 65 -9.18 8.23 -17.42
N LYS A 66 -8.70 9.25 -18.14
CA LYS A 66 -9.03 9.48 -19.57
C LYS A 66 -7.94 9.00 -20.54
N GLU A 67 -6.84 8.44 -20.03
CA GLU A 67 -5.70 8.04 -20.84
C GLU A 67 -5.96 6.67 -21.49
N LYS A 68 -6.17 6.64 -22.82
CA LYS A 68 -6.50 5.41 -23.56
C LYS A 68 -5.29 4.49 -23.72
N ARG A 69 -4.06 5.03 -23.66
CA ARG A 69 -2.81 4.26 -23.79
C ARG A 69 -2.54 3.32 -22.62
N ILE A 70 -3.20 3.54 -21.49
CA ILE A 70 -3.06 2.75 -20.27
C ILE A 70 -4.35 1.97 -20.06
N LYS A 71 -4.21 0.67 -19.84
CA LYS A 71 -5.36 -0.17 -19.51
C LYS A 71 -5.92 0.25 -18.14
N LYS A 72 -7.24 0.47 -18.04
CA LYS A 72 -7.93 0.95 -16.82
C LYS A 72 -7.71 0.09 -15.58
N TRP A 73 -7.44 -1.21 -15.75
CA TRP A 73 -7.13 -2.13 -14.65
C TRP A 73 -5.84 -1.76 -13.89
N ILE A 74 -4.86 -1.09 -14.51
CA ILE A 74 -3.56 -0.77 -13.88
C ILE A 74 -3.75 0.23 -12.73
N PRO A 75 -4.30 1.45 -12.95
CA PRO A 75 -4.54 2.40 -11.86
C PRO A 75 -5.62 1.91 -10.89
N ASN A 76 -6.54 1.04 -11.31
CA ASN A 76 -7.50 0.41 -10.40
C ASN A 76 -6.82 -0.57 -9.44
N LEU A 77 -5.90 -1.39 -9.94
CA LEU A 77 -5.13 -2.33 -9.13
C LEU A 77 -4.21 -1.57 -8.16
N PHE A 78 -3.60 -0.49 -8.63
CA PHE A 78 -2.80 0.38 -7.75
C PHE A 78 -3.65 0.98 -6.63
N LEU A 79 -4.86 1.48 -6.95
CA LEU A 79 -5.79 1.96 -5.93
C LEU A 79 -6.24 0.86 -4.97
N MET A 80 -6.50 -0.34 -5.47
CA MET A 80 -6.87 -1.48 -4.63
C MET A 80 -5.76 -1.84 -3.65
N ALA A 81 -4.50 -1.86 -4.10
CA ALA A 81 -3.34 -2.06 -3.23
C ALA A 81 -3.25 -0.97 -2.15
N GLY A 82 -3.36 0.31 -2.54
CA GLY A 82 -3.38 1.42 -1.59
C GLY A 82 -4.56 1.34 -0.60
N PHE A 83 -5.73 0.90 -1.04
CA PHE A 83 -6.90 0.74 -0.18
C PHE A 83 -6.72 -0.39 0.84
N ILE A 84 -6.13 -1.52 0.43
CA ILE A 84 -5.75 -2.61 1.35
C ILE A 84 -4.79 -2.08 2.42
N LEU A 85 -3.77 -1.31 2.02
CA LEU A 85 -2.83 -0.70 2.95
C LEU A 85 -3.51 0.28 3.92
N LEU A 86 -4.46 1.07 3.43
CA LEU A 86 -5.24 1.98 4.27
C LEU A 86 -6.09 1.22 5.29
N VAL A 87 -6.80 0.17 4.86
CA VAL A 87 -7.60 -0.68 5.75
C VAL A 87 -6.72 -1.36 6.79
N ALA A 88 -5.52 -1.82 6.39
CA ALA A 88 -4.57 -2.44 7.30
C ALA A 88 -4.17 -1.50 8.46
N ILE A 89 -4.02 -0.19 8.22
CA ILE A 89 -3.71 0.78 9.29
C ILE A 89 -4.76 0.71 10.41
N PHE A 90 -6.05 0.55 10.07
CA PHE A 90 -7.11 0.43 11.09
C PHE A 90 -7.03 -0.87 11.89
N LEU A 91 -6.50 -1.95 11.31
CA LEU A 91 -6.25 -3.21 12.02
C LEU A 91 -5.07 -3.10 13.01
N ALA A 92 -4.11 -2.24 12.69
CA ALA A 92 -2.90 -2.00 13.46
C ALA A 92 -3.12 -1.12 14.71
N VAL A 93 -4.33 -0.60 14.92
CA VAL A 93 -4.63 0.34 16.01
C VAL A 93 -5.63 -0.25 17.01
N PRO A 94 -5.17 -1.09 17.97
CA PRO A 94 -5.92 -1.34 19.19
C PRO A 94 -5.83 -0.16 20.17
N ASP A 95 -4.62 0.35 20.43
CA ASP A 95 -4.39 1.27 21.57
C ASP A 95 -4.21 2.76 21.20
N THR A 96 -3.89 3.08 19.94
CA THR A 96 -3.62 4.48 19.55
C THR A 96 -4.90 5.31 19.35
N PHE A 97 -6.03 4.66 19.00
CA PHE A 97 -7.34 5.28 18.82
C PHE A 97 -8.46 4.36 19.34
N PRO A 98 -8.73 4.35 20.67
CA PRO A 98 -9.68 3.41 21.29
C PRO A 98 -11.10 3.47 20.72
N PHE A 99 -11.48 4.60 20.09
CA PHE A 99 -12.76 4.76 19.41
C PHE A 99 -12.87 3.87 18.15
N LEU A 100 -11.82 3.79 17.32
CA LEU A 100 -11.81 3.01 16.08
C LEU A 100 -11.75 1.51 16.38
N PHE A 101 -10.95 1.10 17.36
CA PHE A 101 -10.90 -0.29 17.83
C PHE A 101 -12.27 -0.77 18.33
N ARG A 102 -12.96 0.06 19.12
CA ARG A 102 -14.31 -0.24 19.62
C ARG A 102 -15.35 -0.31 18.50
N LEU A 103 -15.19 0.49 17.45
CA LEU A 103 -16.07 0.48 16.28
C LEU A 103 -15.84 -0.77 15.43
N VAL A 104 -14.59 -1.15 15.16
CA VAL A 104 -14.24 -2.38 14.42
C VAL A 104 -14.70 -3.63 15.17
N ASN A 105 -14.42 -3.73 16.48
CA ASN A 105 -14.91 -4.85 17.31
C ASN A 105 -16.43 -4.82 17.53
N GLY A 106 -17.06 -3.65 17.46
CA GLY A 106 -18.52 -3.52 17.47
C GLY A 106 -19.16 -3.99 16.16
N LEU A 107 -18.50 -3.79 15.03
CA LEU A 107 -19.00 -4.13 13.70
C LEU A 107 -18.73 -5.59 13.32
N LEU A 108 -17.57 -6.13 13.70
CA LEU A 108 -17.13 -7.50 13.42
C LEU A 108 -17.34 -8.45 14.61
N GLY A 109 -17.87 -7.98 15.74
CA GLY A 109 -17.93 -8.75 16.98
C GLY A 109 -16.54 -9.02 17.58
N LYS A 110 -16.49 -9.68 18.75
CA LYS A 110 -15.22 -10.14 19.39
C LYS A 110 -14.54 -11.29 18.62
N MET A 111 -14.56 -11.27 17.30
CA MET A 111 -14.07 -12.38 16.46
C MET A 111 -12.54 -12.45 16.36
N PHE A 112 -11.82 -11.38 16.68
CA PHE A 112 -10.36 -11.32 16.52
C PHE A 112 -9.65 -11.07 17.85
N THR A 113 -8.63 -11.87 18.15
CA THR A 113 -7.66 -11.59 19.22
C THR A 113 -6.64 -10.56 18.74
N ASP A 114 -5.99 -9.84 19.67
CA ASP A 114 -4.96 -8.84 19.33
C ASP A 114 -3.84 -9.42 18.45
N SER A 115 -3.47 -10.68 18.69
CA SER A 115 -2.49 -11.42 17.87
C SER A 115 -2.95 -11.68 16.43
N GLN A 116 -4.24 -11.94 16.21
CA GLN A 116 -4.80 -12.18 14.88
C GLN A 116 -4.91 -10.90 14.07
N LEU A 117 -5.29 -9.78 14.71
CA LEU A 117 -5.29 -8.45 14.07
C LEU A 117 -3.88 -8.03 13.67
N PHE A 118 -2.91 -8.28 14.54
CA PHE A 118 -1.50 -8.00 14.27
C PHE A 118 -0.97 -8.85 13.10
N ALA A 119 -1.30 -10.15 13.05
CA ALA A 119 -0.95 -10.99 11.90
C ALA A 119 -1.62 -10.51 10.61
N ALA A 120 -2.91 -10.20 10.65
CA ALA A 120 -3.67 -9.71 9.51
C ALA A 120 -3.11 -8.39 8.96
N TYR A 121 -2.61 -7.51 9.83
CA TYR A 121 -1.88 -6.30 9.42
C TYR A 121 -0.69 -6.65 8.51
N PHE A 122 0.23 -7.51 8.94
CA PHE A 122 1.42 -7.86 8.15
C PHE A 122 1.09 -8.61 6.87
N TYR A 123 0.15 -9.56 6.91
CA TYR A 123 -0.31 -10.24 5.70
C TYR A 123 -0.88 -9.26 4.67
N SER A 124 -1.63 -8.24 5.13
CA SER A 124 -2.15 -7.20 4.24
C SER A 124 -1.04 -6.41 3.56
N GLN A 125 0.09 -6.16 4.26
CA GLN A 125 1.26 -5.51 3.68
C GLN A 125 1.84 -6.33 2.52
N TRP A 126 1.98 -7.65 2.71
CA TRP A 126 2.52 -8.54 1.68
C TRP A 126 1.59 -8.72 0.49
N VAL A 127 0.28 -8.85 0.73
CA VAL A 127 -0.72 -8.91 -0.35
C VAL A 127 -0.67 -7.63 -1.18
N ALA A 128 -0.65 -6.47 -0.52
CA ALA A 128 -0.50 -5.19 -1.21
C ALA A 128 0.83 -5.09 -1.97
N ALA A 129 1.93 -5.57 -1.38
CA ALA A 129 3.24 -5.59 -2.04
C ALA A 129 3.22 -6.36 -3.37
N VAL A 130 2.54 -7.51 -3.42
CA VAL A 130 2.37 -8.29 -4.67
C VAL A 130 1.58 -7.48 -5.71
N PHE A 131 0.46 -6.88 -5.33
CA PHE A 131 -0.31 -6.04 -6.25
C PHE A 131 0.48 -4.82 -6.74
N LEU A 132 1.30 -4.24 -5.87
CA LEU A 132 2.20 -3.13 -6.22
C LEU A 132 3.27 -3.53 -7.24
N VAL A 133 3.84 -4.74 -7.16
CA VAL A 133 4.75 -5.26 -8.21
C VAL A 133 4.00 -5.35 -9.53
N ILE A 134 2.84 -6.00 -9.53
CA ILE A 134 2.06 -6.26 -10.73
C ILE A 134 1.67 -4.94 -11.41
N CYS A 135 1.14 -3.97 -10.66
CA CYS A 135 0.77 -2.68 -11.23
C CYS A 135 2.00 -1.85 -11.63
N GLY A 136 3.09 -1.90 -10.86
CA GLY A 136 4.34 -1.20 -11.16
C GLY A 136 4.94 -1.64 -12.49
N ILE A 137 5.08 -2.95 -12.70
CA ILE A 137 5.53 -3.52 -13.98
C ILE A 137 4.56 -3.13 -15.12
N ALA A 138 3.25 -3.22 -14.89
CA ALA A 138 2.26 -2.89 -15.90
C ALA A 138 2.31 -1.40 -16.31
N PHE A 139 2.54 -0.48 -15.37
CA PHE A 139 2.77 0.94 -15.67
C PHE A 139 4.02 1.11 -16.55
N LEU A 140 5.14 0.49 -16.17
CA LEU A 140 6.38 0.58 -16.95
C LEU A 140 6.23 0.00 -18.37
N LEU A 141 5.52 -1.13 -18.51
CA LEU A 141 5.22 -1.70 -19.82
C LEU A 141 4.34 -0.76 -20.66
N SER A 142 3.38 -0.06 -20.06
CA SER A 142 2.53 0.90 -20.76
C SER A 142 3.30 2.09 -21.34
N LEU A 143 4.53 2.37 -20.87
CA LEU A 143 5.39 3.40 -21.45
C LEU A 143 5.80 3.11 -22.90
N LYS A 144 5.77 1.85 -23.34
CA LYS A 144 6.03 1.47 -24.74
C LYS A 144 5.01 2.09 -25.69
N ASN A 145 3.74 2.11 -25.30
CA ASN A 145 2.64 2.72 -26.07
C ASN A 145 2.79 4.24 -26.24
N PHE A 146 3.58 4.90 -25.39
CA PHE A 146 3.91 6.33 -25.54
C PHE A 146 5.10 6.60 -26.46
N LYS A 147 5.82 5.56 -26.91
CA LYS A 147 6.90 5.67 -27.90
C LYS A 147 6.40 5.45 -29.33
N GLU A 148 5.32 4.68 -29.51
CA GLU A 148 4.81 4.27 -30.83
C GLU A 148 3.95 5.35 -31.53
N GLU A 149 3.46 6.36 -30.80
CA GLU A 149 2.63 7.46 -31.33
C GLU A 149 3.41 8.79 -31.52
N ASN A 150 4.73 8.78 -31.34
CA ASN A 150 5.63 9.92 -31.57
C ASN A 150 6.35 9.77 -32.90
#